data_AF-A0A5R9GDT9-F1
#
_entry.id   AF-A0A5R9GDT9-F1
#
_cell.length_a   1.000
_cell.length_b   1.000
_cell.length_c   1.000
_cell.angle_alpha   90.00
_cell.angle_beta   90.00
_cell.angle_gamma   90.00
#
_symmetry.space_group_name_H-M   'P 1'
#
loop_
_entity.id
_entity.type
_entity.pdbx_description
1 polymer ?
#
loop_
_entity_poly.entity_id
_entity_poly.type
_entity_poly.pdbx_seq_one_letter_code
_entity_poly.pdbx_strand_id
1 'polypeptide(L)'
;MSAQKKEVADQFGVSLMENIICYEVVFLKTPELFELEYLFECDAQLSEDGIPWQYTSVSFYVIRDKVKAEFDFEEASRSGQIRLYLYEEELTKIILENIKDITIRKSNDFESLVLEFDEENYVKPLVLQTKPRINMTWGTSLELRR
;
A
#
# COMPACT_ATOMS: atom_id res chain seq x y z
N MET A 1 -14.54 11.27 49.87
CA MET A 1 -13.79 10.15 50.47
C MET A 1 -14.81 9.23 51.13
N SER A 2 -15.17 8.13 50.48
CA SER A 2 -14.38 6.90 50.45
C SER A 2 -14.93 5.92 51.47
N ALA A 3 -16.06 5.29 51.13
CA ALA A 3 -16.46 4.07 51.82
C ALA A 3 -17.38 3.14 51.00
N GLN A 4 -17.65 3.42 49.72
CA GLN A 4 -18.51 2.55 48.90
C GLN A 4 -17.91 2.16 47.54
N LYS A 5 -16.61 2.36 47.34
CA LYS A 5 -15.87 1.93 46.13
C LYS A 5 -14.83 0.83 46.40
N LYS A 6 -14.85 0.19 47.56
CA LYS A 6 -13.79 -0.75 47.98
C LYS A 6 -14.26 -2.20 48.20
N GLU A 7 -15.44 -2.56 47.71
CA GLU A 7 -16.06 -3.86 48.06
C GLU A 7 -16.63 -4.62 46.86
N VAL A 8 -16.06 -4.39 45.66
CA VAL A 8 -16.29 -5.26 44.48
C VAL A 8 -14.97 -5.80 43.91
N ALA A 9 -13.84 -5.42 44.50
CA ALA A 9 -12.50 -5.80 44.01
C ALA A 9 -11.99 -7.14 44.58
N ASP A 10 -12.66 -7.74 45.56
CA ASP A 10 -12.17 -8.94 46.27
C ASP A 10 -12.86 -10.25 45.87
N GLN A 11 -13.78 -10.25 44.90
CA GLN A 11 -14.50 -11.47 44.51
C GLN A 11 -14.01 -12.15 43.21
N PHE A 12 -13.03 -11.57 42.53
CA PHE A 12 -12.39 -12.20 41.36
C PHE A 12 -10.88 -12.24 41.55
N GLY A 13 -10.46 -13.06 42.51
CA GLY A 13 -9.07 -13.49 42.67
C GLY A 13 -8.62 -14.33 41.48
N VAL A 14 -8.28 -13.66 40.38
CA VAL A 14 -7.50 -14.24 39.28
C VAL A 14 -6.42 -13.23 38.90
N SER A 15 -5.21 -13.52 39.38
CA SER A 15 -3.96 -13.00 38.86
C SER A 15 -3.89 -13.31 37.36
N LEU A 16 -4.19 -12.33 36.50
CA LEU A 16 -3.87 -12.40 35.08
C LEU A 16 -2.60 -11.60 34.84
N MET A 17 -1.51 -12.36 34.76
CA MET A 17 -0.23 -11.94 34.21
C MET A 17 -0.43 -11.19 32.90
N GLU A 18 0.34 -10.11 32.80
CA GLU A 18 0.79 -9.43 31.59
C GLU A 18 0.73 -10.34 30.35
N ASN A 19 -0.20 -10.04 29.44
CA ASN A 19 -0.10 -10.33 28.02
C ASN A 19 -1.13 -9.45 27.30
N ILE A 20 -0.96 -8.14 27.44
CA ILE A 20 -1.48 -7.25 26.40
C ILE A 20 -0.49 -7.41 25.26
N ILE A 21 -0.86 -8.24 24.28
CA ILE A 21 -0.24 -8.19 22.97
C ILE A 21 -0.63 -6.81 22.43
N CYS A 22 0.24 -5.83 22.63
CA CYS A 22 0.19 -4.59 21.88
C CYS A 22 0.44 -5.01 20.43
N TYR A 23 -0.63 -5.25 19.68
CA TYR A 23 -0.53 -5.31 18.24
C TYR A 23 0.07 -3.97 17.83
N GLU A 24 1.31 -4.00 17.38
CA GLU A 24 1.93 -2.86 16.72
C GLU A 24 1.08 -2.64 15.47
N VAL A 25 0.18 -1.65 15.52
CA VAL A 25 -0.57 -1.23 14.36
C VAL A 25 0.47 -0.59 13.44
N VAL A 26 1.05 -1.40 12.57
CA VAL A 26 1.94 -0.94 11.50
C VAL A 26 1.06 -0.15 10.55
N PHE A 27 1.06 1.18 10.71
CA PHE A 27 0.41 2.07 9.77
C PHE A 27 1.17 1.99 8.46
N LEU A 28 0.46 1.69 7.37
CA LEU A 28 1.00 1.82 6.04
C LEU A 28 1.36 3.29 5.82
N LYS A 29 2.58 3.55 5.37
CA LYS A 29 2.95 4.87 4.92
C LYS A 29 2.60 4.96 3.43
N THR A 30 1.67 5.83 3.12
CA THR A 30 1.12 5.99 1.76
C THR A 30 1.20 7.46 1.37
N PRO A 31 1.50 7.81 0.10
CA PRO A 31 1.41 9.19 -0.35
C PRO A 31 -0.03 9.68 -0.25
N GLU A 32 -0.19 11.00 -0.12
CA GLU A 32 -1.52 11.59 -0.15
C GLU A 32 -2.17 11.40 -1.52
N LEU A 33 -3.50 11.37 -1.57
CA LEU A 33 -4.26 11.09 -2.80
C LEU A 33 -3.84 12.01 -3.95
N PHE A 34 -3.72 13.31 -3.69
CA PHE A 34 -3.33 14.30 -4.71
C PHE A 34 -1.90 14.09 -5.23
N GLU A 35 -1.02 13.44 -4.46
CA GLU A 35 0.33 13.12 -4.92
C GLU A 35 0.31 11.95 -5.90
N LEU A 36 -0.57 10.97 -5.69
CA LEU A 36 -0.80 9.87 -6.63
C LEU A 36 -1.47 10.38 -7.90
N GLU A 37 -2.51 11.22 -7.78
CA GLU A 37 -3.15 11.89 -8.93
C GLU A 37 -2.12 12.68 -9.76
N TYR A 38 -1.21 13.40 -9.09
CA TYR A 38 -0.11 14.11 -9.76
C TYR A 38 0.85 13.16 -10.49
N LEU A 39 1.21 12.02 -9.89
CA LEU A 39 2.14 11.06 -10.48
C LEU A 39 1.58 10.38 -11.74
N PHE A 40 0.28 10.05 -11.71
CA PHE A 40 -0.43 9.40 -12.81
C PHE A 40 -1.05 10.38 -13.81
N GLU A 41 -1.13 11.67 -13.46
CA GLU A 41 -1.75 12.73 -14.26
C GLU A 41 -3.22 12.46 -14.58
N CYS A 42 -3.93 11.86 -13.63
CA CYS A 42 -5.35 11.57 -13.72
C CYS A 42 -6.02 11.78 -12.37
N ASP A 43 -7.32 12.04 -12.39
CA ASP A 43 -8.14 12.01 -11.17
C ASP A 43 -8.27 10.56 -10.68
N ALA A 44 -8.29 10.38 -9.36
CA ALA A 44 -8.52 9.08 -8.74
C ALA A 44 -9.91 8.54 -9.06
N GLN A 45 -9.99 7.27 -9.46
CA GLN A 45 -11.27 6.56 -9.61
C GLN A 45 -11.51 5.70 -8.37
N LEU A 46 -12.52 6.05 -7.56
CA LEU A 46 -12.89 5.28 -6.38
C LEU A 46 -13.93 4.22 -6.72
N SER A 47 -13.86 3.05 -6.09
CA SER A 47 -14.88 2.01 -6.26
C SER A 47 -16.20 2.32 -5.54
N GLU A 48 -16.16 3.12 -4.47
CA GLU A 48 -17.33 3.48 -3.67
C GLU A 48 -17.37 4.98 -3.36
N ASP A 49 -18.43 5.65 -3.79
CA ASP A 49 -18.63 7.08 -3.57
C ASP A 49 -18.91 7.41 -2.09
N GLY A 50 -18.29 8.48 -1.59
CA GLY A 50 -18.51 8.97 -0.23
C GLY A 50 -17.75 8.23 0.87
N ILE A 51 -17.01 7.17 0.50
CA ILE A 51 -16.07 6.48 1.39
C ILE A 51 -14.69 7.13 1.23
N PRO A 52 -13.96 7.46 2.32
CA PRO A 52 -12.59 7.94 2.20
C PRO A 52 -11.73 6.89 1.47
N TRP A 53 -10.85 7.35 0.59
CA TRP A 53 -10.09 6.48 -0.32
C TRP A 53 -9.25 5.42 0.41
N GLN A 54 -8.84 5.68 1.66
CA GLN A 54 -8.10 4.73 2.49
C GLN A 54 -8.90 3.46 2.86
N TYR A 55 -10.23 3.50 2.69
CA TYR A 55 -11.15 2.40 3.02
C TYR A 55 -11.88 1.83 1.81
N THR A 56 -11.46 2.18 0.60
CA THR A 56 -12.01 1.65 -0.64
C THR A 56 -10.90 1.39 -1.65
N SER A 57 -11.22 0.78 -2.80
CA SER A 57 -10.25 0.66 -3.88
C SER A 57 -10.16 1.97 -4.65
N VAL A 58 -8.93 2.38 -4.95
CA VAL A 58 -8.62 3.51 -5.82
C VAL A 58 -7.84 3.05 -7.04
N SER A 59 -8.20 3.59 -8.19
CA SER A 59 -7.63 3.24 -9.49
C SER A 59 -7.06 4.48 -10.17
N PHE A 60 -5.87 4.32 -10.73
CA PHE A 60 -5.17 5.33 -11.52
C PHE A 60 -4.68 4.73 -12.83
N TYR A 61 -4.47 5.58 -13.83
CA TYR A 61 -3.77 5.16 -15.03
C TYR A 61 -2.95 6.29 -15.62
N VAL A 62 -1.88 5.92 -16.32
CA VAL A 62 -1.05 6.86 -17.09
C VAL A 62 -0.72 6.25 -18.45
N ILE A 63 -0.69 7.09 -19.48
CA ILE A 63 -0.36 6.69 -20.85
C ILE A 63 0.86 7.49 -21.31
N ARG A 64 1.84 6.78 -21.87
CA ARG A 64 3.02 7.35 -22.52
C ARG A 64 3.29 6.62 -23.83
N ASP A 65 3.30 7.37 -24.93
CA ASP A 65 3.37 6.84 -26.29
C ASP A 65 2.29 5.78 -26.56
N LYS A 66 2.67 4.50 -26.50
CA LYS A 66 1.81 3.33 -26.78
C LYS A 66 1.64 2.44 -25.55
N VAL A 67 2.25 2.80 -24.43
CA VAL A 67 2.19 2.01 -23.20
C VAL A 67 1.19 2.68 -22.27
N LYS A 68 0.34 1.87 -21.65
CA LYS A 68 -0.55 2.29 -20.55
C LYS A 68 -0.20 1.48 -19.32
N ALA A 69 -0.12 2.14 -18.17
CA ALA A 69 -0.04 1.51 -16.87
C ALA A 69 -1.30 1.83 -16.09
N GLU A 70 -1.95 0.81 -15.54
CA GLU A 70 -3.02 0.93 -14.56
C GLU A 70 -2.49 0.49 -13.20
N PHE A 71 -2.86 1.21 -12.15
CA PHE A 71 -2.58 0.87 -10.77
C PHE A 71 -3.87 0.93 -9.97
N ASP A 72 -4.26 -0.22 -9.40
CA ASP A 72 -5.37 -0.29 -8.46
C ASP A 72 -4.82 -0.64 -7.08
N PHE A 73 -5.36 -0.01 -6.05
CA PHE A 73 -4.84 -0.13 -4.70
C PHE A 73 -5.95 0.00 -3.67
N GLU A 74 -5.87 -0.81 -2.62
CA GLU A 74 -6.73 -0.73 -1.44
C GLU A 74 -5.84 -0.67 -0.20
N GLU A 75 -5.85 0.48 0.47
CA GLU A 75 -4.96 0.73 1.62
C GLU A 75 -5.29 -0.15 2.82
N ALA A 76 -6.58 -0.31 3.13
CA ALA A 76 -7.05 -1.12 4.25
C ALA A 76 -6.59 -2.59 4.14
N SER A 77 -6.58 -3.17 2.94
CA SER A 77 -6.14 -4.54 2.70
C SER A 77 -4.64 -4.64 2.37
N ARG A 78 -3.95 -3.52 2.20
CA ARG A 78 -2.53 -3.44 1.82
C ARG A 78 -2.24 -4.23 0.54
N SER A 79 -3.17 -4.18 -0.41
CA SER A 79 -3.14 -5.00 -1.62
C SER A 79 -3.56 -4.19 -2.83
N GLY A 80 -3.33 -4.74 -4.03
CA GLY A 80 -3.63 -4.05 -5.27
C GLY A 80 -3.19 -4.83 -6.49
N GLN A 81 -3.12 -4.15 -7.62
CA GLN A 81 -2.56 -4.70 -8.84
C GLN A 81 -1.98 -3.62 -9.74
N ILE A 82 -1.02 -4.02 -10.56
CA ILE A 82 -0.54 -3.22 -11.68
C ILE A 82 -0.82 -3.98 -12.97
N ARG A 83 -1.36 -3.29 -13.96
CA ARG A 83 -1.54 -3.82 -15.31
C ARG A 83 -0.80 -2.95 -16.31
N LEU A 84 -0.08 -3.59 -17.22
CA LEU A 84 0.58 -2.90 -18.32
C LEU A 84 -0.02 -3.33 -19.64
N TYR A 85 -0.25 -2.35 -20.50
CA TYR A 85 -0.79 -2.54 -21.84
C TYR A 85 0.16 -1.97 -22.88
N LEU A 86 0.21 -2.61 -24.04
CA LEU A 86 0.77 -2.04 -25.27
C LEU A 86 -0.37 -1.85 -26.26
N TYR A 87 -0.66 -0.61 -26.60
CA TYR A 87 -1.93 -0.19 -27.20
C TYR A 87 -3.11 -0.60 -26.31
N GLU A 88 -3.89 -1.60 -26.73
CA GLU A 88 -5.06 -2.13 -26.01
C GLU A 88 -4.83 -3.56 -25.53
N GLU A 89 -3.66 -4.15 -25.81
CA GLU A 89 -3.32 -5.52 -25.40
C GLU A 89 -2.65 -5.53 -24.03
N GLU A 90 -3.20 -6.30 -23.09
CA GLU A 90 -2.59 -6.51 -21.77
C GLU A 90 -1.31 -7.33 -21.90
N LEU A 91 -0.16 -6.70 -21.62
CA LEU A 91 1.13 -7.37 -21.61
C LEU A 91 1.36 -8.16 -20.33
N THR A 92 0.94 -7.58 -19.20
CA THR A 92 1.13 -8.20 -17.90
C THR A 92 0.17 -7.63 -16.86
N LYS A 93 -0.13 -8.48 -15.88
CA LYS A 93 -0.89 -8.15 -14.69
C LYS A 93 -0.16 -8.74 -13.49
N ILE A 94 0.17 -7.88 -12.53
CA ILE A 94 0.81 -8.26 -11.28
C ILE A 94 -0.16 -7.99 -10.15
N ILE A 95 -0.49 -9.04 -9.40
CA ILE A 95 -1.23 -8.93 -8.15
C ILE A 95 -0.23 -8.62 -7.03
N LEU A 96 -0.57 -7.65 -6.20
CA LEU A 96 0.26 -7.10 -5.14
C LEU A 96 -0.41 -7.42 -3.80
N GLU A 97 0.34 -8.06 -2.91
CA GLU A 97 -0.11 -8.40 -1.57
C GLU A 97 0.96 -7.98 -0.56
N ASN A 98 0.54 -7.72 0.68
CA ASN A 98 1.42 -7.38 1.80
C ASN A 98 2.31 -6.14 1.55
N ILE A 99 1.77 -5.12 0.86
CA ILE A 99 2.46 -3.85 0.64
C ILE A 99 2.76 -3.22 2.00
N LYS A 100 4.01 -2.84 2.26
CA LYS A 100 4.51 -2.26 3.52
C LYS A 100 4.72 -0.75 3.45
N ASP A 101 5.12 -0.24 2.30
CA ASP A 101 5.33 1.20 2.10
C ASP A 101 5.06 1.53 0.63
N ILE A 102 4.47 2.69 0.39
CA ILE A 102 4.29 3.27 -0.92
C ILE A 102 4.97 4.63 -0.91
N THR A 103 5.94 4.82 -1.80
CA THR A 103 6.67 6.09 -1.90
C THR A 103 6.75 6.57 -3.34
N ILE A 104 6.79 7.89 -3.50
CA ILE A 104 7.05 8.52 -4.79
C ILE A 104 8.50 8.99 -4.81
N ARG A 105 9.27 8.47 -5.76
CA ARG A 105 10.62 8.98 -6.03
C ARG A 105 10.55 9.97 -7.19
N LYS A 106 11.09 11.16 -6.95
CA LYS A 106 11.18 12.24 -7.95
C LYS A 106 12.63 12.68 -8.10
N SER A 107 13.06 12.87 -9.33
CA SER A 107 14.25 13.64 -9.67
C SER A 107 13.94 14.55 -10.86
N ASN A 108 14.90 15.35 -11.31
CA ASN A 108 14.71 16.31 -12.41
C ASN A 108 14.11 15.67 -13.68
N ASP A 109 14.43 14.41 -13.98
CA ASP A 109 14.06 13.78 -15.25
C ASP A 109 13.21 12.50 -15.09
N PHE A 110 12.96 12.03 -13.87
CA PHE A 110 12.19 10.81 -13.64
C PHE A 110 11.26 10.91 -12.44
N GLU A 111 10.11 10.26 -12.56
CA GLU A 111 9.15 10.05 -11.47
C GLU A 111 8.69 8.59 -11.46
N SER A 112 8.63 8.00 -10.27
CA SER A 112 8.24 6.60 -10.10
C SER A 112 7.50 6.36 -8.78
N LEU A 113 6.51 5.47 -8.84
CA LEU A 113 5.91 4.81 -7.69
C LEU A 113 6.82 3.66 -7.25
N VAL A 114 7.10 3.56 -5.95
CA VAL A 114 7.88 2.48 -5.36
C VAL A 114 7.04 1.80 -4.29
N LEU A 115 6.84 0.50 -4.46
CA LEU A 115 6.13 -0.36 -3.53
C LEU A 115 7.13 -1.28 -2.84
N GLU A 116 7.20 -1.17 -1.53
CA GLU A 116 7.96 -2.09 -0.68
C GLU A 116 7.00 -3.12 -0.09
N PHE A 117 7.46 -4.36 0.04
CA PHE A 117 6.68 -5.47 0.59
C PHE A 117 7.29 -5.91 1.91
N ASP A 118 6.53 -6.63 2.72
CA ASP A 118 7.06 -7.24 3.94
C ASP A 118 8.23 -8.22 3.67
N GLU A 119 9.08 -8.36 4.68
CA GLU A 119 10.35 -9.10 4.57
C GLU A 119 10.16 -10.61 4.45
N GLU A 120 8.96 -11.12 4.79
CA GLU A 120 8.62 -12.54 4.69
C GLU A 120 8.60 -13.05 3.24
N ASN A 121 8.43 -12.14 2.27
CA ASN A 121 8.23 -12.50 0.87
C ASN A 121 9.51 -12.51 0.00
N TYR A 122 10.67 -12.11 0.54
CA TYR A 122 11.97 -12.16 -0.17
C TYR A 122 11.97 -11.50 -1.57
N VAL A 123 11.10 -10.52 -1.78
CA VAL A 123 10.96 -9.76 -3.03
C VAL A 123 11.70 -8.44 -2.95
N LYS A 124 12.23 -7.98 -4.09
CA LYS A 124 12.71 -6.61 -4.22
C LYS A 124 11.51 -5.66 -4.34
N PRO A 125 11.67 -4.38 -3.98
CA PRO A 125 10.65 -3.38 -4.23
C PRO A 125 10.22 -3.38 -5.69
N LEU A 126 8.92 -3.20 -5.93
CA LEU A 126 8.41 -2.95 -7.27
C LEU A 126 8.52 -1.46 -7.55
N VAL A 127 9.10 -1.12 -8.70
CA VAL A 127 9.24 0.26 -9.15
C VAL A 127 8.47 0.44 -10.45
N LEU A 128 7.43 1.26 -10.44
CA LEU A 128 6.69 1.70 -11.62
C LEU A 128 7.07 3.14 -11.94
N GLN A 129 7.90 3.32 -12.95
CA GLN A 129 8.24 4.64 -13.49
C GLN A 129 7.11 5.13 -14.39
N THR A 130 6.65 6.37 -14.18
CA THR A 130 5.61 7.01 -15.01
C THR A 130 6.18 8.06 -15.97
N LYS A 131 7.37 8.61 -15.66
CA LYS A 131 8.08 9.61 -16.46
C LYS A 131 9.57 9.30 -16.63
N PRO A 132 10.17 9.59 -17.81
CA PRO A 132 9.53 10.14 -19.01
C PRO A 132 8.82 9.06 -19.85
N ARG A 133 9.07 7.79 -19.55
CA ARG A 133 8.46 6.61 -20.18
C ARG A 133 7.96 5.68 -19.10
N ILE A 134 6.92 4.92 -19.41
CA ILE A 134 6.43 3.85 -18.54
C ILE A 134 7.45 2.71 -18.55
N ASN A 135 7.93 2.35 -17.37
CA ASN A 135 8.81 1.20 -17.17
C ASN A 135 8.49 0.59 -15.80
N MET A 136 8.58 -0.73 -15.71
CA MET A 136 8.34 -1.46 -14.47
C MET A 136 9.52 -2.38 -14.20
N THR A 137 10.09 -2.25 -12.99
CA THR A 137 11.16 -3.12 -12.52
C THR A 137 10.69 -3.85 -11.28
N TRP A 138 10.78 -5.17 -11.31
CA TRP A 138 10.47 -6.03 -10.18
C TRP A 138 11.32 -7.30 -10.24
N GLY A 139 11.48 -7.98 -9.11
CA GLY A 139 12.24 -9.22 -9.06
C GLY A 139 12.37 -9.75 -7.64
N THR A 140 12.96 -10.93 -7.52
CA THR A 140 13.26 -11.57 -6.24
C THR A 140 14.73 -11.35 -5.87
N SER A 141 15.06 -11.52 -4.59
CA SER A 141 16.45 -11.56 -4.15
C SER A 141 16.72 -12.83 -3.36
N LEU A 142 17.55 -13.72 -3.90
CA LEU A 142 17.96 -14.96 -3.22
C LEU A 142 18.81 -14.67 -1.97
N GLU A 143 19.44 -13.49 -1.89
CA GLU A 143 20.23 -13.06 -0.73
C GLU A 143 19.36 -12.71 0.48
N LEU A 144 18.05 -12.51 0.28
CA LEU A 144 17.12 -12.29 1.39
C LEU A 144 16.78 -13.59 2.12
N ARG A 145 17.07 -14.78 1.56
CA ARG A 145 17.02 -16.06 2.30
C ARG A 145 18.15 -16.12 3.32
N ARG A 146 17.95 -15.59 4.53
CA ARG A 146 18.87 -15.79 5.66
C ARG A 146 18.12 -16.26 6.88
#